data_AF-A0A3D0HPG5-F1
#
_entry.id   AF-A0A3D0HPG5-F1
#
_cell.length_a   1.000
_cell.length_b   1.000
_cell.length_c   1.000
_cell.angle_alpha   90.00
_cell.angle_beta   90.00
_cell.angle_gamma   90.00
#
_symmetry.space_group_name_H-M   'P 1'
#
loop_
_entity.id
_entity.type
_entity.pdbx_description
1 polymer ?
#
loop_
_entity_poly.entity_id
_entity_poly.type
_entity_poly.pdbx_seq_one_letter_code
_entity_poly.pdbx_strand_id
1 'polypeptide(L)'
;MGDNEIFLVDSNSFMTPFRFYYAFDLVPAYWKELNKHINSGRIVVLDIVKDEIDKGKDDLAKWIADLDQLTVVPKVTEKTVGCV
;
A
#
# COMPACT_ATOMS: atom_id res chain seq x y z
N MET A 1 21.84 -12.59 -7.94
CA MET A 1 21.87 -11.43 -8.87
C MET A 1 20.54 -10.73 -8.71
N GLY A 2 20.57 -9.50 -8.20
CA GLY A 2 19.40 -8.69 -7.84
C GLY A 2 19.15 -8.72 -6.34
N ASP A 3 19.47 -7.63 -5.66
CA ASP A 3 19.18 -7.37 -4.26
C ASP A 3 17.70 -7.61 -3.96
N ASN A 4 17.41 -8.34 -2.87
CA ASN A 4 16.06 -8.68 -2.45
C ASN A 4 15.46 -7.51 -1.68
N GLU A 5 15.44 -6.34 -2.32
CA GLU A 5 14.96 -5.08 -1.74
C GLU A 5 13.44 -5.13 -1.59
N ILE A 6 13.00 -4.95 -0.35
CA ILE A 6 11.59 -4.86 0.01
C ILE A 6 11.26 -3.38 0.20
N PHE A 7 10.28 -2.89 -0.55
CA PHE A 7 9.84 -1.52 -0.51
C PHE A 7 8.63 -1.40 0.43
N LEU A 8 8.79 -0.64 1.50
CA LEU A 8 7.70 -0.25 2.39
C LEU A 8 7.01 0.98 1.80
N VAL A 9 5.74 0.85 1.44
CA VAL A 9 4.98 1.91 0.77
C VAL A 9 3.99 2.57 1.73
N ASP A 10 3.99 3.91 1.73
CA ASP A 10 3.09 4.74 2.53
C ASP A 10 1.71 4.91 1.85
N SER A 11 0.68 5.24 2.62
CA SER A 11 -0.67 5.48 2.08
C SER A 11 -0.69 6.62 1.06
N ASN A 12 0.13 7.66 1.24
CA ASN A 12 0.19 8.78 0.30
C ASN A 12 0.70 8.39 -1.09
N SER A 13 1.53 7.35 -1.17
CA SER A 13 2.02 6.80 -2.44
C SER A 13 0.91 6.15 -3.27
N PHE A 14 -0.25 5.87 -2.68
CA PHE A 14 -1.45 5.43 -3.38
C PHE A 14 -2.47 6.57 -3.52
N MET A 15 -2.75 7.29 -2.42
CA MET A 15 -3.80 8.30 -2.37
C MET A 15 -3.52 9.52 -3.27
N THR A 16 -2.29 10.03 -3.28
CA THR A 16 -1.94 11.23 -4.06
C THR A 16 -2.01 10.96 -5.57
N PRO A 17 -1.38 9.88 -6.10
CA PRO A 17 -1.61 9.42 -7.47
C PRO A 17 -3.09 9.28 -7.83
N PHE A 18 -3.85 8.56 -7.02
CA PHE A 18 -5.26 8.28 -7.28
C PHE A 18 -6.10 9.57 -7.38
N ARG A 19 -5.84 10.55 -6.52
CA ARG A 19 -6.63 11.78 -6.43
C ARG A 19 -6.28 12.84 -7.48
N PHE A 20 -5.01 12.94 -7.88
CA PHE A 20 -4.54 14.11 -8.61
C PHE A 20 -4.06 13.84 -10.05
N TYR A 21 -3.44 12.68 -10.33
CA TYR A 21 -2.70 12.49 -11.58
C TYR A 21 -2.96 11.15 -12.28
N TYR A 22 -3.35 10.13 -11.52
CA TYR A 22 -3.45 8.74 -11.95
C TYR A 22 -4.76 8.12 -11.46
N ALA A 23 -5.90 8.79 -11.69
CA ALA A 23 -7.19 8.15 -11.50
C ALA A 23 -7.27 6.85 -12.33
N PHE A 24 -8.02 5.85 -11.85
CA PHE A 24 -8.10 4.53 -12.51
C PHE A 24 -8.58 4.64 -13.97
N ASP A 25 -9.53 5.53 -14.25
CA ASP A 25 -10.06 5.78 -15.59
C ASP A 25 -9.06 6.51 -16.51
N LEU A 26 -8.13 7.28 -15.94
CA LEU A 26 -7.18 8.08 -16.71
C LEU A 26 -5.95 7.25 -17.10
N VAL A 27 -5.35 6.55 -16.14
CA VAL A 27 -4.09 5.82 -16.35
C VAL A 27 -4.15 4.41 -15.73
N PRO A 28 -4.96 3.49 -16.27
CA PRO A 28 -5.07 2.14 -15.75
C PRO A 28 -3.75 1.34 -15.85
N ALA A 29 -2.87 1.72 -16.78
CA ALA A 29 -1.57 1.09 -16.95
C ALA A 29 -0.67 1.24 -15.71
N TYR A 30 -0.72 2.40 -15.04
CA TYR A 30 0.06 2.65 -13.81
C TYR A 30 -0.28 1.63 -12.73
N TRP A 31 -1.57 1.45 -12.46
CA TRP A 31 -2.08 0.51 -11.45
C TRP A 31 -1.82 -0.94 -11.81
N LYS A 32 -1.83 -1.29 -13.10
CA LYS A 32 -1.46 -2.63 -13.59
C LYS A 32 0.01 -2.93 -13.33
N GLU A 33 0.92 -2.00 -13.61
CA GLU A 33 2.35 -2.19 -13.31
C GLU A 33 2.61 -2.25 -11.81
N LEU A 34 1.95 -1.38 -11.03
CA LEU A 34 2.06 -1.42 -9.57
C LEU A 34 1.61 -2.76 -9.02
N ASN A 35 0.49 -3.30 -9.49
CA ASN A 35 0.01 -4.63 -9.11
C ASN A 35 1.02 -5.74 -9.45
N LYS A 36 1.74 -5.67 -10.59
CA LYS A 36 2.79 -6.65 -10.91
C LYS A 36 3.91 -6.63 -9.88
N HIS A 37 4.33 -5.45 -9.43
CA HIS A 37 5.37 -5.32 -8.40
C HIS A 37 4.89 -5.80 -7.03
N ILE A 38 3.63 -5.56 -6.69
CA ILE A 38 3.00 -6.13 -5.47
C ILE A 38 2.98 -7.66 -5.55
N ASN A 39 2.53 -8.22 -6.67
CA ASN A 39 2.52 -9.67 -6.90
C ASN A 39 3.92 -10.31 -6.94
N SER A 40 4.96 -9.51 -7.20
CA SER A 40 6.34 -9.99 -7.13
C SER A 40 6.87 -10.14 -5.70
N GLY A 41 6.09 -9.75 -4.69
CA GLY A 41 6.47 -9.82 -3.26
C GLY A 41 7.48 -8.77 -2.82
N ARG A 42 7.73 -7.75 -3.65
CA ARG A 42 8.72 -6.69 -3.37
C ARG A 42 8.11 -5.48 -2.66
N ILE A 43 6.78 -5.36 -2.63
CA ILE A 43 6.08 -4.24 -2.02
C ILE A 43 5.33 -4.72 -0.80
N VAL A 44 5.55 -4.04 0.32
CA VAL A 44 4.87 -4.27 1.59
C VAL A 44 4.23 -2.97 2.06
N VAL A 45 3.10 -3.07 2.76
CA VAL A 45 2.40 -1.92 3.36
C VAL A 45 2.16 -2.16 4.83
N LEU A 46 2.06 -1.09 5.62
CA LEU A 46 1.67 -1.23 7.02
C LEU A 46 0.17 -1.49 7.16
N ASP A 47 -0.23 -2.17 8.22
CA ASP A 47 -1.63 -2.32 8.62
C ASP A 47 -2.34 -0.97 8.78
N ILE A 48 -1.66 0.01 9.40
CA ILE A 48 -2.17 1.38 9.54
C ILE A 48 -2.37 2.08 8.20
N VAL A 49 -1.49 1.80 7.22
CA VAL A 49 -1.59 2.37 5.87
C VAL A 49 -2.83 1.81 5.16
N LYS A 50 -3.08 0.51 5.32
CA LYS A 50 -4.29 -0.13 4.80
C LYS A 50 -5.55 0.48 5.44
N ASP A 51 -5.57 0.64 6.77
CA ASP A 51 -6.70 1.24 7.49
C ASP A 51 -7.00 2.67 7.06
N GLU A 52 -5.96 3.49 6.86
CA GLU A 52 -6.10 4.86 6.35
C GLU A 52 -6.73 4.90 4.94
N ILE A 53 -6.36 3.95 4.07
CA ILE A 53 -6.94 3.86 2.73
C ILE A 53 -8.38 3.33 2.78
N ASP A 54 -8.66 2.33 3.62
CA ASP A 54 -9.99 1.76 3.81
C ASP A 54 -11.00 2.79 4.36
N LYS A 55 -10.54 3.73 5.21
CA LYS A 55 -11.37 4.86 5.68
C LYS A 55 -11.88 5.75 4.55
N GLY A 56 -11.14 5.84 3.45
CA GLY A 56 -11.54 6.61 2.27
C GLY A 56 -12.84 6.06 1.64
N LYS A 57 -13.09 4.74 1.73
CA LYS A 57 -14.23 4.03 1.10
C LYS A 57 -14.39 4.29 -0.41
N ASP A 58 -13.30 4.70 -1.04
CA ASP A 58 -13.24 5.03 -2.46
C ASP A 58 -12.86 3.79 -3.29
N ASP A 59 -12.80 3.93 -4.61
CA ASP A 59 -12.37 2.84 -5.51
C ASP A 59 -10.94 2.38 -5.23
N LEU A 60 -10.09 3.24 -4.67
CA LEU A 60 -8.76 2.86 -4.20
C LEU A 60 -8.82 1.84 -3.04
N ALA A 61 -9.75 2.00 -2.11
CA ALA A 61 -9.94 1.05 -1.00
C ALA A 61 -10.39 -0.31 -1.52
N LYS A 62 -11.35 -0.32 -2.46
CA LYS A 62 -11.79 -1.55 -3.13
C LYS A 62 -10.65 -2.23 -3.87
N TRP A 63 -9.83 -1.45 -4.58
CA TRP A 63 -8.69 -1.97 -5.31
C TRP A 63 -7.65 -2.60 -4.38
N ILE A 64 -7.29 -1.95 -3.28
CA ILE A 64 -6.35 -2.53 -2.30
C ILE A 64 -6.92 -3.78 -1.64
N ALA A 65 -8.23 -3.82 -1.34
CA ALA A 65 -8.87 -4.99 -0.78
C ALA A 65 -8.90 -6.20 -1.73
N ASP A 66 -8.85 -5.97 -3.05
CA ASP A 66 -8.78 -7.01 -4.10
C ASP A 66 -7.36 -7.56 -4.32
N LEU A 67 -6.33 -6.94 -3.73
CA LEU A 67 -4.94 -7.39 -3.88
C LEU A 67 -4.63 -8.60 -2.98
N ASP A 68 -4.74 -9.80 -3.54
CA ASP A 68 -4.52 -11.07 -2.84
C ASP A 68 -3.07 -11.23 -2.30
N GLN A 69 -2.07 -10.71 -3.01
CA GLN A 69 -0.65 -10.87 -2.65
C GLN A 69 -0.05 -9.66 -1.91
N LEU A 70 -0.87 -8.69 -1.51
CA LEU A 70 -0.37 -7.54 -0.76
C LEU A 70 0.08 -7.98 0.64
N THR A 71 1.37 -7.86 0.91
CA THR A 71 1.91 -8.18 2.22
C THR A 71 1.69 -6.99 3.15
N VAL A 72 0.82 -7.20 4.14
CA VAL A 72 0.53 -6.23 5.19
C VAL A 72 1.36 -6.57 6.42
N VAL A 73 2.23 -5.65 6.82
CA VAL A 73 3.06 -5.78 8.01
C VAL A 73 2.43 -5.00 9.18
N PRO A 74 2.26 -5.61 10.36
CA PRO A 74 1.72 -4.90 11.51
C PRO A 74 2.75 -3.88 12.01
N LYS A 75 2.28 -2.68 12.37
CA LYS A 75 3.09 -1.71 13.09
C LYS A 75 3.40 -2.25 14.49
N VAL A 76 4.63 -2.72 14.70
CA VAL A 76 5.11 -3.05 16.06
C VAL A 76 5.24 -1.75 16.85
N THR A 77 4.33 -1.52 17.79
CA THR A 77 4.49 -0.48 18.81
C THR A 77 5.07 -1.09 20.08
N GLU A 78 6.40 -1.20 20.15
CA GLU A 78 7.08 -1.25 21.46
C GLU A 78 7.04 0.17 22.06
N LYS A 79 5.94 0.52 22.74
CA LYS A 79 5.92 1.62 23.71
C LYS A 79 4.72 1.52 24.66
N THR A 80 4.80 0.54 25.55
CA THR A 80 4.57 0.78 26.99
C THR A 80 5.52 -0.09 27.81
N VAL A 81 6.82 -0.01 27.49
CA VAL A 81 7.83 -0.40 28.47
C VAL A 81 7.90 0.78 29.45
N GLY A 82 7.61 0.49 30.72
CA GLY A 82 7.42 1.47 31.77
C GLY A 82 8.59 2.43 31.93
N CYS A 83 8.22 3.70 32.13
CA CYS A 83 8.90 4.81 32.81
C CYS A 83 7.79 5.87 32.89
N VAL A 84 7.06 6.06 33.99
CA VAL A 84 7.45 6.34 35.38
C VAL A 84 6.45 5.67 36.34
#